data_AF-A0A7V9EAS7-F1
#
_entry.id   AF-A0A7V9EAS7-F1
#
_cell.length_a   1.000
_cell.length_b   1.000
_cell.length_c   1.000
_cell.angle_alpha   90.00
_cell.angle_beta   90.00
_cell.angle_gamma   90.00
#
_symmetry.space_group_name_H-M   'P 1'
#
loop_
_entity.id
_entity.type
_entity.pdbx_description
1 polymer ?
#
loop_
_entity_poly.entity_id
_entity_poly.type
_entity_poly.pdbx_seq_one_letter_code
_entity_poly.pdbx_strand_id
1 'polypeptide(L)'
;MFSRSKPAPDSAPALRQESDLGGKGRRTPTRKEAEAARRLRMKPPTTRKEAAKIARQRRNEGRAQARAGMATGDARYLPARDRGPVRRFSRDFVDSRRGGAEYLMPILVVVLLLSVVNTPWAVRAVFAVW
;
A
#
# COMPACT_ATOMS: atom_id res chain seq x y z
N MET A 1 -4.52 43.96 -42.39
CA MET A 1 -3.59 43.07 -41.67
C MET A 1 -2.63 43.93 -40.86
N PHE A 2 -2.90 44.17 -39.57
CA PHE A 2 -1.93 44.78 -38.64
C PHE A 2 -2.20 44.23 -37.23
N SER A 3 -1.21 43.53 -36.70
CA SER A 3 -1.16 42.92 -35.37
C SER A 3 -0.85 43.97 -34.31
N ARG A 4 -1.54 43.93 -33.16
CA ARG A 4 -1.17 44.68 -31.95
C ARG A 4 -0.81 43.70 -30.85
N SER A 5 0.49 43.57 -30.60
CA SER A 5 1.09 42.81 -29.48
C SER A 5 0.76 43.47 -28.14
N LYS A 6 0.28 42.67 -27.18
CA LYS A 6 0.14 43.05 -25.76
C LYS A 6 1.24 42.36 -24.95
N PRO A 7 2.07 43.08 -24.18
CA PRO A 7 3.08 42.44 -23.34
C PRO A 7 2.44 41.87 -22.05
N ALA A 8 2.93 40.71 -21.61
CA ALA A 8 2.59 40.11 -20.34
C ALA A 8 3.49 40.71 -19.23
N PRO A 9 2.95 40.99 -18.02
CA PRO A 9 3.78 41.33 -16.88
C PRO A 9 4.36 40.07 -16.24
N ASP A 10 5.66 40.14 -15.97
CA ASP A 10 6.47 39.19 -15.24
C ASP A 10 6.00 38.92 -13.80
N SER A 11 6.57 37.85 -13.24
CA SER A 11 6.76 37.55 -11.81
C SER A 11 5.65 36.80 -11.05
N ALA A 12 5.62 35.48 -11.22
CA ALA A 12 5.20 34.57 -10.15
C ALA A 12 6.33 34.45 -9.11
N PRO A 13 6.10 34.74 -7.81
CA PRO A 13 7.12 34.51 -6.81
C PRO A 13 7.24 33.01 -6.55
N ALA A 14 8.45 32.49 -6.79
CA ALA A 14 8.86 31.14 -6.45
C ALA A 14 8.60 30.89 -4.95
N LEU A 15 7.79 29.86 -4.67
CA LEU A 15 7.62 29.30 -3.34
C LEU A 15 8.97 28.75 -2.88
N ARG A 16 9.64 29.49 -2.00
CA ARG A 16 10.87 29.06 -1.33
C ARG A 16 10.58 27.78 -0.53
N GLN A 17 11.07 26.66 -1.04
CA GLN A 17 11.31 25.46 -0.25
C GLN A 17 12.47 25.75 0.70
N GLU A 18 12.19 25.82 2.00
CA GLU A 18 13.19 25.89 3.05
C GLU A 18 13.02 24.67 3.97
N SER A 19 13.33 23.51 3.38
CA SER A 19 13.46 22.23 4.10
C SER A 19 14.92 21.89 4.20
N ASP A 20 15.63 22.57 5.10
CA ASP A 20 16.83 21.99 5.69
C ASP A 20 17.12 22.63 7.06
N LEU A 21 17.90 21.92 7.88
CA LEU A 21 18.44 22.27 9.20
C LEU A 21 17.63 21.79 10.42
N GLY A 22 18.05 20.62 10.93
CA GLY A 22 17.67 19.99 12.19
C GLY A 22 18.31 20.63 13.42
N GLY A 23 18.03 21.91 13.68
CA GLY A 23 18.32 22.58 14.95
C GLY A 23 17.04 23.07 15.64
N LYS A 24 17.04 23.18 16.98
CA LYS A 24 15.99 23.92 17.73
C LYS A 24 16.13 25.42 17.44
N GLY A 25 15.79 25.82 16.22
CA GLY A 25 15.85 27.18 15.69
C GLY A 25 14.62 27.56 14.87
N ARG A 26 13.55 26.76 14.96
CA ARG A 26 12.23 27.15 14.44
C ARG A 26 11.62 28.09 15.49
N ARG A 27 11.26 29.32 15.11
CA ARG A 27 10.40 30.16 15.97
C ARG A 27 9.18 29.32 16.35
N THR A 28 8.89 29.21 17.65
CA THR A 28 7.62 28.63 18.09
C THR A 28 6.50 29.42 17.40
N PRO A 29 5.53 28.73 16.75
CA PRO A 29 4.49 29.41 16.00
C PRO A 29 3.85 30.48 16.87
N THR A 30 3.71 31.68 16.33
CA THR A 30 3.12 32.79 17.07
C THR A 30 1.71 32.40 17.49
N ARG A 31 1.23 32.82 18.67
CA ARG A 31 -0.08 32.40 19.21
C ARG A 31 -1.21 32.51 18.17
N LYS A 32 -1.19 33.57 17.37
CA LYS A 32 -2.13 33.81 16.26
C LYS A 32 -2.07 32.74 15.17
N GLU A 33 -0.87 32.28 14.80
CA GLU A 33 -0.66 31.22 13.81
C GLU A 33 -1.06 29.86 14.38
N ALA A 34 -0.73 29.59 15.65
CA ALA A 34 -1.16 28.38 16.34
C ALA A 34 -2.69 28.30 16.45
N GLU A 35 -3.36 29.40 16.80
CA GLU A 35 -4.82 29.49 16.86
C GLU A 35 -5.46 29.40 15.46
N ALA A 36 -4.87 30.02 14.43
CA ALA A 36 -5.34 29.90 13.05
C ALA A 36 -5.21 28.47 12.51
N ALA A 37 -4.07 27.82 12.73
CA ALA A 37 -3.86 26.41 12.37
C ALA A 37 -4.82 25.48 13.11
N ARG A 38 -5.08 25.75 14.40
CA ARG A 38 -6.06 25.00 15.20
C ARG A 38 -7.49 25.19 14.68
N ARG A 39 -7.87 26.42 14.29
CA ARG A 39 -9.18 26.71 13.69
C ARG A 39 -9.35 26.04 12.32
N LEU A 40 -8.29 25.99 11.49
CA LEU A 40 -8.33 25.29 10.20
C LEU A 40 -8.55 23.78 10.35
N ARG A 41 -7.92 23.14 11.36
CA ARG A 41 -8.12 21.71 11.65
C ARG A 41 -9.51 21.37 12.19
N MET A 42 -10.14 22.31 12.90
CA MET A 42 -11.44 22.11 13.53
C MET A 42 -12.63 22.59 12.70
N LYS A 43 -12.42 23.17 11.50
CA LYS A 43 -13.54 23.61 10.66
C LYS A 43 -14.40 22.40 10.25
N PRO A 44 -15.66 22.32 10.69
CA PRO A 44 -16.57 21.27 10.24
C PRO A 44 -16.87 21.44 8.75
N PRO A 45 -17.21 20.36 8.04
CA PRO A 45 -17.55 20.44 6.62
C PRO A 45 -18.71 21.42 6.42
N THR A 46 -18.50 22.40 5.56
CA THR A 46 -19.44 23.51 5.36
C THR A 46 -20.59 23.12 4.43
N THR A 47 -20.42 22.06 3.64
CA THR A 47 -21.44 21.55 2.73
C THR A 47 -21.67 20.03 2.86
N ARG A 48 -22.90 19.57 2.57
CA ARG A 48 -23.26 18.14 2.58
C ARG A 48 -22.39 17.29 1.64
N LYS A 49 -21.98 17.86 0.48
CA LYS A 49 -21.11 17.20 -0.49
C LYS A 49 -19.70 17.00 0.04
N GLU A 50 -19.14 18.00 0.71
CA GLU A 50 -17.82 17.89 1.36
C GLU A 50 -17.85 16.92 2.53
N ALA A 51 -18.90 16.95 3.36
CA ALA A 51 -19.09 15.99 4.43
C ALA A 51 -19.15 14.54 3.90
N ALA A 52 -19.88 14.32 2.81
CA ALA A 52 -19.95 13.01 2.15
C ALA A 52 -18.62 12.58 1.54
N LYS A 53 -17.84 13.51 0.95
CA LYS A 53 -16.50 13.25 0.42
C LYS A 53 -15.53 12.84 1.52
N ILE A 54 -15.49 13.59 2.63
CA ILE A 54 -14.66 13.27 3.81
C ILE A 54 -15.08 11.92 4.41
N ALA A 55 -16.37 11.65 4.54
CA ALA A 55 -16.85 10.35 5.03
C ALA A 55 -16.45 9.19 4.10
N ARG A 56 -16.52 9.38 2.78
CA ARG A 56 -16.01 8.40 1.80
C ARG A 56 -14.51 8.18 1.95
N GLN A 57 -13.75 9.27 2.09
CA GLN A 57 -12.29 9.22 2.21
C GLN A 57 -11.87 8.49 3.50
N ARG A 58 -12.49 8.80 4.64
CA ARG A 58 -12.28 8.07 5.91
C ARG A 58 -12.63 6.59 5.81
N ARG A 59 -13.72 6.23 5.11
CA ARG A 59 -14.05 4.81 4.88
C ARG A 59 -13.01 4.12 4.00
N ASN A 60 -12.52 4.78 2.96
CA ASN A 60 -11.49 4.24 2.08
C ASN A 60 -10.16 4.06 2.84
N GLU A 61 -9.79 5.03 3.67
CA GLU A 61 -8.62 4.97 4.56
C GLU A 61 -8.74 3.81 5.57
N GLY A 62 -9.89 3.65 6.22
CA GLY A 62 -10.12 2.53 7.13
C GLY A 62 -10.04 1.16 6.43
N ARG A 63 -10.56 1.06 5.20
CA ARG A 63 -10.42 -0.16 4.37
C ARG A 63 -8.99 -0.39 3.90
N ALA A 64 -8.24 0.67 3.61
CA ALA A 64 -6.83 0.57 3.24
C ALA A 64 -5.98 0.10 4.43
N GLN A 65 -6.20 0.66 5.62
CA GLN A 65 -5.55 0.24 6.86
C GLN A 65 -5.89 -1.22 7.22
N ALA A 66 -7.15 -1.62 7.08
CA ALA A 66 -7.55 -3.02 7.29
C ALA A 66 -6.86 -3.97 6.30
N ARG A 67 -6.77 -3.60 5.01
CA ARG A 67 -6.05 -4.38 4.00
C ARG A 67 -4.55 -4.45 4.28
N ALA A 68 -3.93 -3.34 4.65
CA ALA A 68 -2.53 -3.28 5.02
C ALA A 68 -2.26 -4.17 6.24
N GLY A 69 -3.07 -4.06 7.30
CA GLY A 69 -2.93 -4.89 8.49
C GLY A 69 -3.16 -6.38 8.24
N MET A 70 -4.02 -6.75 7.29
CA MET A 70 -4.18 -8.14 6.83
C MET A 70 -2.94 -8.64 6.07
N ALA A 71 -2.29 -7.80 5.27
CA ALA A 71 -1.07 -8.14 4.55
C ALA A 71 0.15 -8.27 5.48
N THR A 72 0.28 -7.40 6.48
CA THR A 72 1.36 -7.46 7.47
C THR A 72 1.15 -8.57 8.51
N GLY A 73 -0.07 -9.07 8.67
CA GLY A 73 -0.40 -10.11 9.64
C GLY A 73 -0.47 -9.63 11.10
N ASP A 74 -0.53 -8.32 11.35
CA ASP A 74 -0.62 -7.78 12.71
C ASP A 74 -2.01 -8.06 13.31
N ALA A 75 -2.04 -8.83 14.41
CA ALA A 75 -3.25 -9.35 15.07
C ALA A 75 -4.29 -8.27 15.41
N ARG A 76 -3.88 -7.00 15.54
CA ARG A 76 -4.76 -5.86 15.82
C ARG A 76 -5.76 -5.57 14.70
N TYR A 77 -5.40 -5.87 13.46
CA TYR A 77 -6.20 -5.54 12.27
C TYR A 77 -6.95 -6.75 11.69
N LEU A 78 -6.73 -7.95 12.23
CA LEU A 78 -7.48 -9.14 11.81
C LEU A 78 -8.94 -9.09 12.31
N PRO A 79 -9.88 -9.77 11.64
CA PRO A 79 -11.23 -9.99 12.16
C PRO A 79 -11.19 -10.72 13.52
N ALA A 80 -12.13 -10.43 14.42
CA ALA A 80 -12.14 -11.03 15.76
C ALA A 80 -12.07 -12.58 15.77
N ARG A 81 -12.62 -13.22 14.74
CA ARG A 81 -12.57 -14.68 14.51
C ARG A 81 -11.16 -15.25 14.28
N ASP A 82 -10.26 -14.45 13.71
CA ASP A 82 -8.91 -14.89 13.31
C ASP A 82 -7.83 -14.35 14.23
N ARG A 83 -8.21 -13.62 15.28
CA ARG A 83 -7.30 -13.13 16.32
C ARG A 83 -7.00 -14.23 17.34
N GLY A 84 -5.80 -14.18 17.88
CA GLY A 84 -5.40 -14.98 19.04
C GLY A 84 -4.09 -15.74 18.83
N PRO A 85 -3.42 -16.13 19.93
CA PRO A 85 -2.12 -16.79 19.87
C PRO A 85 -2.20 -18.16 19.18
N VAL A 86 -3.28 -18.91 19.41
CA VAL A 86 -3.47 -20.25 18.82
C VAL A 86 -3.64 -20.16 17.30
N ARG A 87 -4.54 -19.30 16.80
CA ARG A 87 -4.76 -19.14 15.36
C ARG A 87 -3.56 -18.54 14.64
N ARG A 88 -2.85 -17.61 15.29
CA ARG A 88 -1.57 -17.10 14.80
C ARG A 88 -0.55 -18.22 14.63
N PHE A 89 -0.32 -19.02 15.66
CA PHE A 89 0.60 -20.16 15.59
C PHE A 89 0.20 -21.14 14.49
N SER A 90 -1.09 -21.48 14.37
CA SER A 90 -1.56 -22.35 13.29
C SER A 90 -1.29 -21.78 11.90
N ARG A 91 -1.50 -20.47 11.69
CA ARG A 91 -1.18 -19.81 10.42
C ARG A 91 0.31 -19.81 10.16
N ASP A 92 1.12 -19.34 11.11
CA ASP A 92 2.57 -19.27 10.98
C ASP A 92 3.17 -20.66 10.73
N PHE A 93 2.62 -21.72 11.36
CA PHE A 93 3.07 -23.11 11.20
C PHE A 93 2.60 -23.79 9.90
N VAL A 94 1.48 -23.36 9.32
CA VAL A 94 1.01 -23.85 8.01
C VAL A 94 1.68 -23.06 6.89
N ASP A 95 1.70 -21.73 6.98
CA ASP A 95 2.30 -20.84 5.98
C ASP A 95 3.83 -21.01 5.89
N SER A 96 4.50 -21.37 6.98
CA SER A 96 5.94 -21.70 6.94
C SER A 96 6.23 -23.10 6.39
N ARG A 97 5.22 -23.99 6.36
CA ARG A 97 5.40 -25.34 5.84
C ARG A 97 5.25 -25.34 4.33
N ARG A 98 6.38 -25.20 3.64
CA ARG A 98 6.51 -25.72 2.27
C ARG A 98 6.52 -27.24 2.31
N GLY A 99 5.36 -27.84 2.06
CA GLY A 99 5.21 -29.29 2.04
C GLY A 99 5.71 -29.90 0.73
N GLY A 100 6.12 -31.17 0.75
CA GLY A 100 6.46 -31.91 -0.47
C GLY A 100 5.37 -31.85 -1.55
N ALA A 101 4.10 -31.74 -1.14
CA ALA A 101 2.95 -31.62 -2.03
C ALA A 101 2.93 -30.33 -2.87
N GLU A 102 3.52 -29.22 -2.40
CA GLU A 102 3.65 -27.99 -3.21
C GLU A 102 4.60 -28.19 -4.40
N TYR A 103 5.58 -29.08 -4.27
CA TYR A 103 6.47 -29.46 -5.36
C TYR A 103 5.84 -30.50 -6.28
N LEU A 104 4.89 -31.30 -5.80
CA LEU A 104 4.21 -32.31 -6.61
C LEU A 104 3.46 -31.69 -7.79
N MET A 105 2.76 -30.57 -7.58
CA MET A 105 2.02 -29.87 -8.65
C MET A 105 2.92 -29.42 -9.82
N PRO A 106 4.02 -28.67 -9.61
CA PRO A 106 4.93 -28.31 -10.69
C PRO A 106 5.65 -29.53 -11.29
N ILE A 107 5.99 -30.55 -10.50
CA ILE A 107 6.58 -31.80 -11.01
C ILE A 107 5.61 -32.49 -12.00
N LEU A 108 4.32 -32.58 -11.67
CA LEU A 108 3.31 -33.18 -12.55
C LEU A 108 3.20 -32.43 -13.88
N VAL A 109 3.28 -31.09 -13.86
CA VAL A 109 3.26 -30.28 -15.09
C VAL A 109 4.51 -30.55 -15.94
N VAL A 110 5.69 -30.65 -15.32
CA VAL A 110 6.95 -30.98 -16.03
C VAL A 110 6.86 -32.37 -16.67
N VAL A 111 6.36 -33.37 -15.93
CA VAL A 111 6.17 -34.74 -16.43
C VAL A 111 5.19 -34.76 -17.62
N LEU A 112 4.09 -33.99 -17.55
CA LEU A 112 3.13 -33.87 -18.65
C LEU A 112 3.78 -33.26 -19.91
N LEU A 113 4.58 -32.20 -19.74
CA LEU A 113 5.31 -31.57 -20.85
C LEU A 113 6.34 -32.53 -21.48
N LEU A 114 7.09 -33.26 -20.65
CA LEU A 114 8.05 -34.27 -21.12
C LEU A 114 7.35 -35.44 -21.83
N SER A 115 6.14 -35.80 -21.42
CA SER A 115 5.34 -36.85 -22.06
C SER A 115 4.93 -36.49 -23.49
N VAL A 116 4.63 -35.22 -23.76
CA VAL A 116 4.30 -34.74 -25.12
C VAL A 116 5.53 -34.77 -26.04
N VAL A 117 6.72 -34.54 -25.49
CA VAL A 117 7.97 -34.55 -26.25
C VAL A 117 8.56 -35.96 -26.24
N ASN A 118 8.10 -36.81 -27.18
CA ASN A 118 8.55 -38.20 -27.35
C ASN A 118 10.03 -38.32 -27.78
N THR A 119 10.93 -37.96 -26.87
CA THR A 119 12.38 -38.01 -27.06
C THR A 119 13.00 -38.97 -26.05
N PRO A 120 14.03 -39.75 -26.44
CA PRO A 120 14.61 -40.77 -25.57
C PRO A 120 15.16 -40.23 -24.23
N TRP A 121 15.62 -38.98 -24.20
CA TRP A 121 16.13 -38.34 -22.99
C TRP A 121 15.01 -37.91 -22.03
N ALA A 122 13.85 -37.48 -22.57
CA ALA A 122 12.69 -37.10 -21.76
C ALA A 122 12.07 -38.31 -21.05
N VAL A 123 11.99 -39.45 -21.75
CA VAL A 123 11.53 -40.72 -21.17
C VAL A 123 12.46 -41.15 -20.01
N ARG A 124 13.77 -41.08 -20.21
CA ARG A 124 14.76 -41.40 -19.15
C ARG A 124 14.70 -40.43 -17.97
N ALA A 125 14.45 -39.14 -18.22
CA ALA A 125 14.30 -38.15 -17.16
C ALA A 125 13.08 -38.44 -16.27
N VAL A 126 11.96 -38.88 -16.84
CA VAL A 126 10.77 -39.31 -16.07
C VAL A 126 11.10 -40.51 -15.17
N PHE A 127 11.82 -41.51 -15.69
CA PHE A 127 12.24 -42.67 -14.89
C PHE A 127 13.30 -42.35 -13.82
N ALA A 128 14.07 -41.26 -13.96
CA ALA A 128 15.04 -40.82 -12.96
C ALA A 128 14.41 -40.01 -11.81
N VAL A 129 13.19 -39.49 -12.01
CA VAL A 129 12.43 -38.73 -11.01
C VAL A 129 11.65 -39.64 -10.06
N TRP A 130 11.41 -40.90 -10.46
CA TRP A 130 10.77 -41.93 -9.64
C TRP A 130 11.82 -42.78 -8.92
#